data_AF-A0A7C4ZAZ6-F1
#
_entry.id   AF-A0A7C4ZAZ6-F1
#
_cell.length_a   1.000
_cell.length_b   1.000
_cell.length_c   1.000
_cell.angle_alpha   90.00
_cell.angle_beta   90.00
_cell.angle_gamma   90.00
#
_symmetry.space_group_name_H-M   'P 1'
#
loop_
_entity.id
_entity.type
_entity.pdbx_description
1 polymer ?
#
loop_
_entity_poly.entity_id
_entity_poly.type
_entity_poly.pdbx_seq_one_letter_code
_entity_poly.pdbx_strand_id
1 'polypeptide(L)'
;MSKSSIWKKIERRVLALLSITLLNFIGLLNLKVARKIGILFALMAYYLVPRIRKIGMKNLDIAFGDSIDEKQKKKILWGAVKNMCLVAVEFPFMPYLVKTKYNGVANYEGIENIEEYIKENRGAIF
;
A
#
# COMPACT_ATOMS: atom_id res chain seq x y z
N MET A 1 -15.57 6.41 33.01
CA MET A 1 -14.80 5.67 31.98
C MET A 1 -14.16 4.45 32.62
N SER A 2 -14.40 3.24 32.13
CA SER A 2 -13.80 2.03 32.73
C SER A 2 -12.27 2.02 32.47
N LYS A 3 -11.48 1.44 33.38
CA LYS A 3 -10.02 1.31 33.23
C LYS A 3 -9.63 0.72 31.85
N SER A 4 -10.43 -0.21 31.32
CA SER A 4 -10.25 -0.81 29.98
C SER A 4 -10.23 0.23 28.85
N SER A 5 -11.05 1.29 28.94
CA SER A 5 -11.11 2.36 27.94
C SER A 5 -9.86 3.23 27.94
N ILE A 6 -9.30 3.49 29.11
CA ILE A 6 -8.07 4.30 29.27
C ILE A 6 -6.86 3.54 28.71
N TRP A 7 -6.73 2.25 29.04
CA TRP A 7 -5.64 1.41 28.52
C TRP A 7 -5.63 1.32 27.00
N LYS A 8 -6.80 1.10 26.37
CA LYS A 8 -6.91 1.09 24.90
C LYS A 8 -6.50 2.42 24.27
N LYS A 9 -6.77 3.54 24.93
CA LYS A 9 -6.37 4.87 24.44
C LYS A 9 -4.86 5.06 24.51
N ILE A 10 -4.23 4.61 25.59
CA ILE A 10 -2.77 4.65 25.76
C ILE A 10 -2.10 3.74 24.72
N GLU A 11 -2.55 2.50 24.58
CA GLU A 11 -2.06 1.55 23.59
C GLU A 11 -2.09 2.12 22.18
N ARG A 12 -3.24 2.67 21.75
CA ARG A 12 -3.37 3.31 20.42
C ARG A 12 -2.41 4.48 20.23
N ARG A 13 -2.18 5.29 21.26
CA ARG A 13 -1.24 6.41 21.20
C ARG A 13 0.20 5.91 21.08
N VAL A 14 0.58 4.91 21.86
CA VAL A 14 1.92 4.30 21.78
C VAL A 14 2.14 3.71 20.39
N LEU A 15 1.19 2.92 19.88
CA LEU A 15 1.26 2.36 18.53
C LEU A 15 1.38 3.46 17.47
N ALA A 16 0.57 4.51 17.55
CA ALA A 16 0.63 5.62 16.61
C ALA A 16 2.00 6.32 16.64
N LEU A 17 2.55 6.60 17.83
CA LEU A 17 3.87 7.21 17.98
C LEU A 17 4.96 6.31 17.41
N LEU A 18 4.94 5.02 17.72
CA LEU A 18 5.90 4.05 17.16
C LEU A 18 5.81 3.99 15.64
N SER A 19 4.61 3.96 15.07
CA SER A 19 4.41 3.97 13.62
C SER A 19 4.94 5.26 12.98
N ILE A 20 4.64 6.42 13.55
CA ILE A 20 5.13 7.71 13.03
C ILE A 20 6.66 7.78 13.10
N THR A 21 7.26 7.39 14.23
CA THR A 21 8.71 7.34 14.38
C THR A 21 9.35 6.40 13.37
N LEU A 22 8.78 5.21 13.15
CA LEU A 22 9.25 4.27 12.14
C LEU A 22 9.16 4.85 10.72
N LEU A 23 8.03 5.47 10.36
CA LEU A 23 7.85 6.09 9.04
C LEU A 23 8.84 7.24 8.81
N ASN A 24 9.06 8.08 9.83
CA ASN A 24 10.06 9.14 9.77
C ASN A 24 11.47 8.56 9.58
N PHE A 25 11.82 7.50 10.31
CA PHE A 25 13.11 6.83 10.15
C PHE A 25 13.30 6.26 8.73
N ILE A 26 12.27 5.61 8.17
CA ILE A 26 12.29 5.12 6.79
C ILE A 26 12.45 6.28 5.80
N GLY A 27 11.79 7.41 6.04
CA GLY A 27 11.87 8.62 5.21
C GLY A 27 13.24 9.30 5.20
N LEU A 28 14.12 9.00 6.17
CA LEU A 28 15.52 9.47 6.17
C LEU A 28 16.43 8.65 5.25
N LEU A 29 16.01 7.44 4.85
CA LEU A 29 16.76 6.60 3.93
C LEU A 29 16.62 7.12 2.50
N ASN A 30 17.52 6.73 1.61
CA ASN A 30 17.25 6.92 0.19
C ASN A 30 16.22 5.88 -0.32
N LEU A 31 15.47 6.25 -1.37
CA LEU A 31 14.40 5.44 -1.92
C LEU A 31 14.85 4.02 -2.34
N LYS A 32 16.08 3.88 -2.84
CA LYS A 32 16.62 2.56 -3.25
C LYS A 32 16.77 1.62 -2.05
N VAL A 33 17.26 2.13 -0.92
CA VAL A 33 17.40 1.35 0.32
C VAL A 33 16.03 1.01 0.90
N ALA A 34 15.11 1.98 0.96
CA ALA A 34 13.74 1.76 1.42
C ALA A 34 13.05 0.65 0.62
N ARG A 35 13.16 0.66 -0.72
CA ARG A 35 12.62 -0.40 -1.60
C ARG A 35 13.20 -1.79 -1.31
N LYS A 36 14.51 -1.90 -1.02
CA LYS A 36 15.13 -3.18 -0.64
C LYS A 36 14.54 -3.71 0.67
N ILE A 37 14.34 -2.83 1.65
CA ILE A 37 13.67 -3.15 2.91
C ILE A 37 12.22 -3.61 2.65
N GLY A 38 11.48 -2.92 1.77
CA GLY A 38 10.14 -3.32 1.36
C GLY A 38 10.10 -4.72 0.73
N ILE A 39 11.07 -5.07 -0.12
CA ILE A 39 11.18 -6.42 -0.70
C ILE A 39 11.49 -7.46 0.38
N LEU A 40 12.37 -7.16 1.33
CA LEU A 40 12.66 -8.05 2.46
C LEU A 40 11.40 -8.28 3.31
N PHE A 41 10.63 -7.23 3.61
CA PHE A 41 9.35 -7.35 4.28
C PHE A 41 8.34 -8.17 3.48
N ALA A 42 8.28 -7.99 2.16
CA ALA A 42 7.42 -8.80 1.29
C ALA A 42 7.77 -10.29 1.36
N LEU A 43 9.06 -10.63 1.32
CA LEU A 43 9.53 -12.02 1.48
C LEU A 43 9.11 -12.58 2.85
N MET A 44 9.40 -11.85 3.93
CA MET A 44 9.03 -12.29 5.28
C MET A 44 7.51 -12.44 5.43
N ALA A 45 6.72 -11.49 4.94
CA ALA A 45 5.27 -11.55 4.96
C ALA A 45 4.75 -12.77 4.18
N TYR A 46 5.26 -12.98 2.96
CA TYR A 46 4.83 -14.07 2.09
C TYR A 46 5.15 -15.46 2.68
N TYR A 47 6.32 -15.63 3.30
CA TYR A 47 6.78 -16.94 3.79
C TYR A 47 6.45 -17.20 5.27
N LEU A 48 6.47 -16.18 6.13
CA LEU A 48 6.31 -16.34 7.59
C LEU A 48 4.87 -16.09 8.07
N VAL A 49 3.99 -15.50 7.25
CA VAL A 49 2.59 -15.24 7.62
C VAL A 49 1.67 -16.11 6.75
N PRO A 50 1.33 -17.34 7.18
CA PRO A 50 0.58 -18.29 6.36
C PRO A 50 -0.76 -17.74 5.85
N ARG A 51 -1.37 -16.85 6.62
CA ARG A 51 -2.64 -16.19 6.26
C ARG A 51 -2.55 -15.39 4.96
N ILE A 52 -1.40 -14.79 4.65
CA ILE A 52 -1.21 -14.00 3.43
C ILE A 52 -1.38 -14.91 2.21
N ARG A 53 -0.72 -16.06 2.21
CA ARG A 53 -0.85 -17.04 1.11
C ARG A 53 -2.24 -17.65 1.04
N LYS A 54 -2.78 -18.08 2.19
CA LYS A 54 -4.09 -18.75 2.25
C LYS A 54 -5.22 -17.86 1.77
N ILE A 55 -5.30 -16.62 2.26
CA ILE A 55 -6.38 -15.70 1.89
C ILE A 55 -6.14 -15.13 0.50
N GLY A 56 -4.89 -14.79 0.18
CA GLY A 56 -4.55 -14.27 -1.14
C GLY A 56 -4.92 -15.22 -2.27
N MET A 57 -4.61 -16.51 -2.14
CA MET A 57 -5.00 -17.52 -3.14
C MET A 57 -6.52 -17.65 -3.24
N LYS A 58 -7.23 -17.73 -2.11
CA LYS A 58 -8.70 -17.78 -2.12
C LYS A 58 -9.33 -16.56 -2.83
N ASN A 59 -8.77 -15.36 -2.63
CA ASN A 59 -9.25 -14.16 -3.32
C ASN A 59 -9.02 -14.24 -4.84
N LEU A 60 -7.89 -14.81 -5.26
CA LEU A 60 -7.61 -15.02 -6.69
C LEU A 60 -8.48 -16.11 -7.29
N ASP A 61 -8.85 -17.14 -6.54
CA ASP A 61 -9.82 -18.15 -6.97
C ASP A 61 -11.20 -17.53 -7.18
N ILE A 62 -11.63 -16.62 -6.31
CA ILE A 62 -12.89 -15.89 -6.48
C ILE A 62 -12.83 -14.95 -7.69
N ALA A 63 -11.73 -14.21 -7.86
CA ALA A 63 -11.61 -13.20 -8.90
C ALA A 63 -11.42 -13.79 -10.30
N PHE A 64 -10.65 -14.87 -10.41
CA PHE A 64 -10.24 -15.42 -11.70
C PHE A 64 -10.82 -16.82 -11.97
N GLY A 65 -11.29 -17.55 -10.96
CA GLY A 65 -11.76 -18.93 -11.12
C GLY A 65 -10.74 -19.80 -11.84
N ASP A 66 -11.18 -20.42 -12.92
CA ASP A 66 -10.37 -21.29 -13.79
C ASP A 66 -9.82 -20.58 -15.04
N SER A 67 -9.98 -19.26 -15.15
CA SER A 67 -9.49 -18.49 -16.31
C SER A 67 -7.96 -18.43 -16.42
N ILE A 68 -7.26 -18.65 -15.30
CA ILE A 68 -5.80 -18.69 -15.21
C ILE A 68 -5.36 -19.84 -14.32
N ASP A 69 -4.15 -20.33 -14.56
CA ASP A 69 -3.61 -21.44 -13.78
C ASP A 69 -3.10 -21.01 -12.38
N GLU A 70 -2.86 -22.00 -11.53
CA GLU A 70 -2.34 -21.81 -10.17
C GLU A 70 -0.97 -21.12 -10.12
N LYS A 71 -0.14 -21.30 -11.16
CA LYS A 71 1.19 -20.69 -11.22
C LYS A 71 1.07 -19.19 -11.49
N GLN A 72 0.15 -18.79 -12.36
CA GLN A 72 -0.20 -17.41 -12.65
C GLN A 72 -0.81 -16.75 -11.42
N LYS A 73 -1.73 -17.41 -10.72
CA LYS A 73 -2.28 -16.91 -9.44
C LYS A 73 -1.17 -16.67 -8.41
N LYS A 74 -0.25 -17.63 -8.23
CA LYS A 74 0.91 -17.45 -7.31
C LYS A 74 1.81 -16.28 -7.72
N LYS A 75 2.03 -16.08 -9.03
CA LYS A 75 2.82 -14.95 -9.55
C LYS A 75 2.12 -13.62 -9.27
N ILE A 76 0.80 -13.55 -9.48
CA ILE A 76 -0.01 -12.37 -9.16
C ILE A 76 0.01 -12.10 -7.66
N LEU A 77 -0.16 -13.13 -6.83
CA LEU A 77 -0.13 -13.00 -5.38
C LEU A 77 1.22 -12.47 -4.88
N TRP A 78 2.33 -13.03 -5.36
CA TRP A 78 3.65 -12.51 -5.04
C TRP A 78 3.82 -11.05 -5.48
N GLY A 79 3.37 -10.73 -6.69
CA GLY A 79 3.37 -9.36 -7.22
C GLY A 79 2.59 -8.40 -6.33
N ALA A 80 1.40 -8.79 -5.88
CA ALA A 80 0.54 -8.01 -5.00
C ALA A 80 1.17 -7.81 -3.62
N VAL A 81 1.71 -8.86 -2.99
CA VAL A 81 2.40 -8.76 -1.68
C VAL A 81 3.63 -7.87 -1.78
N LYS A 82 4.45 -8.04 -2.82
CA LYS A 82 5.60 -7.20 -3.09
C LYS A 82 5.20 -5.74 -3.26
N ASN A 83 4.18 -5.45 -4.09
CA ASN A 83 3.72 -4.07 -4.30
C ASN A 83 3.16 -3.45 -3.03
N MET A 84 2.40 -4.19 -2.22
CA MET A 84 1.86 -3.70 -0.96
C MET A 84 2.97 -3.23 -0.01
N CYS A 85 4.04 -4.03 0.13
CA CYS A 85 5.17 -3.64 0.97
C CYS A 85 5.99 -2.50 0.37
N LEU A 86 6.14 -2.44 -0.95
CA LEU A 86 6.80 -1.31 -1.63
C LEU A 86 6.03 0.00 -1.38
N VAL A 87 4.73 0.03 -1.62
CA VAL A 87 3.90 1.22 -1.36
C VAL A 87 4.02 1.67 0.10
N ALA A 88 4.02 0.73 1.05
CA ALA A 88 4.16 1.04 2.46
C ALA A 88 5.48 1.76 2.80
N VAL A 89 6.60 1.34 2.19
CA VAL A 89 7.92 1.97 2.42
C VAL A 89 8.15 3.21 1.55
N GLU A 90 7.43 3.36 0.44
CA GLU A 90 7.47 4.55 -0.42
C GLU A 90 6.60 5.68 0.11
N PHE A 91 5.58 5.38 0.93
CA PHE A 91 4.63 6.35 1.46
C PHE A 91 5.29 7.57 2.15
N PRO A 92 6.34 7.41 2.99
CA PRO A 92 7.03 8.56 3.60
C PRO A 92 7.70 9.51 2.59
N PHE A 93 7.98 9.04 1.38
CA PHE A 93 8.62 9.82 0.31
C PHE A 93 7.60 10.60 -0.52
N MET A 94 6.31 10.28 -0.43
CA MET A 94 5.26 10.92 -1.22
C MET A 94 5.26 12.46 -1.12
N PRO A 95 5.41 13.10 0.06
CA PRO A 95 5.46 14.56 0.13
C PRO A 95 6.60 15.18 -0.70
N TYR A 96 7.72 14.48 -0.85
CA TYR A 96 8.83 14.90 -1.69
C TYR A 96 8.53 14.66 -3.19
N LEU A 97 7.99 13.49 -3.54
CA LEU A 97 7.61 13.14 -4.92
C LEU A 97 6.49 14.03 -5.49
N VAL A 98 5.62 14.54 -4.62
CA VAL A 98 4.55 15.49 -5.00
C VAL A 98 5.10 16.89 -5.25
N LYS A 99 6.13 17.32 -4.49
CA LYS A 99 6.76 18.63 -4.64
C LYS A 99 7.49 18.80 -5.96
N THR A 100 7.95 17.71 -6.60
CA THR A 100 8.64 17.78 -7.89
C THR A 100 7.75 18.16 -9.08
N LYS A 101 6.47 18.50 -8.84
CA LYS A 101 5.37 18.59 -9.81
C LYS A 101 5.18 17.22 -10.47
N TYR A 102 3.97 16.70 -10.46
CA TYR A 102 3.61 15.40 -11.03
C TYR A 102 3.99 15.18 -12.52
N ASN A 103 4.52 16.21 -13.18
CA ASN A 103 5.04 16.18 -14.54
C ASN A 103 6.12 15.11 -14.67
N GLY A 104 5.80 14.04 -15.40
CA GLY A 104 6.71 12.93 -15.66
C GLY A 104 6.78 11.87 -14.56
N VAL A 105 5.94 11.94 -13.53
CA VAL A 105 5.87 10.91 -12.47
C VAL A 105 4.94 9.76 -12.86
N ALA A 106 3.85 10.05 -13.56
CA ALA A 106 2.91 9.06 -14.08
C ALA A 106 2.22 9.57 -15.36
N ASN A 107 1.79 8.63 -16.20
CA ASN A 107 0.86 8.90 -17.29
C ASN A 107 -0.55 8.58 -16.80
N TYR A 108 -1.51 9.42 -17.15
CA TYR A 108 -2.91 9.28 -16.74
C TYR A 108 -3.76 9.10 -17.99
N GLU A 109 -4.68 8.15 -17.97
CA GLU A 109 -5.68 7.91 -19.02
C GLU A 109 -7.07 8.20 -18.45
N GLY A 110 -7.97 8.80 -19.23
CA GLY A 110 -9.34 9.10 -18.80
C GLY A 110 -9.50 10.37 -17.98
N ILE A 111 -8.50 11.26 -17.95
CA ILE A 111 -8.55 12.56 -17.24
C ILE A 111 -9.64 13.47 -17.81
N GLU A 112 -9.93 13.34 -19.11
CA GLU A 112 -10.94 14.08 -19.84
C GLU A 112 -12.33 13.96 -19.21
N ASN A 113 -12.66 12.79 -18.64
CA ASN A 113 -13.93 12.58 -17.94
C ASN A 113 -14.03 13.50 -16.72
N ILE A 114 -12.94 13.67 -15.98
CA ILE A 114 -12.87 14.51 -14.78
C ILE A 114 -13.04 15.98 -15.15
N GLU A 115 -12.32 16.41 -16.18
CA GLU A 115 -12.34 17.77 -16.67
C GLU A 115 -13.73 18.19 -17.15
N GLU A 116 -14.47 17.28 -17.79
CA GLU A 116 -15.85 17.49 -18.22
C GLU A 116 -16.80 17.71 -17.03
N TYR A 117 -16.79 16.84 -16.01
CA TYR A 117 -17.63 17.02 -14.82
C TYR A 117 -17.31 18.31 -14.06
N ILE A 118 -16.03 18.66 -13.91
CA ILE A 118 -15.60 19.92 -13.29
C ILE A 118 -16.13 21.12 -14.09
N LYS A 119 -16.02 21.09 -15.42
CA LYS A 119 -16.54 22.15 -16.30
C LYS A 119 -18.05 22.32 -16.18
N GLU A 120 -18.77 21.22 -15.97
CA GLU A 120 -20.22 21.23 -15.74
C GLU A 120 -20.65 21.60 -14.32
N ASN A 121 -19.71 21.98 -13.43
CA ASN A 121 -19.95 22.19 -11.98
C ASN A 121 -20.59 20.97 -11.29
N ARG A 122 -20.31 19.77 -11.81
CA ARG A 122 -20.69 18.51 -11.21
C ARG A 122 -19.48 18.00 -10.44
N GLY A 123 -19.65 17.76 -9.14
CA GLY A 123 -18.59 17.12 -8.35
C GLY A 123 -18.23 15.75 -8.95
N ALA A 124 -16.99 15.31 -8.78
CA ALA A 124 -16.52 14.01 -9.25
C ALA A 124 -16.11 13.10 -8.09
N ILE A 125 -16.38 11.80 -8.21
CA ILE A 125 -15.98 10.75 -7.26
C ILE A 125 -15.10 9.75 -8.00
N PHE A 126 -13.97 9.40 -7.40
CA PHE A 126 -12.94 8.49 -7.92
C PHE A 126 -12.76 7.30 -6.98
#